data_AF-A0A850H9S7-F1
#
_entry.id   AF-A0A850H9S7-F1
#
_cell.length_a   1.000
_cell.length_b   1.000
_cell.length_c   1.000
_cell.angle_alpha   90.00
_cell.angle_beta   90.00
_cell.angle_gamma   90.00
#
_symmetry.space_group_name_H-M   'P 1'
#
loop_
_entity.id
_entity.type
_entity.pdbx_description
1 polymer ?
#
loop_
_entity_poly.entity_id
_entity_poly.type
_entity_poly.pdbx_seq_one_letter_code
_entity_poly.pdbx_strand_id
1 'polypeptide(L)'
;MTTPVTPEASPAESETALDAEPQAPAETETAPVPEPTPEPTPTEAVQAAEGLKEAVASKSETAGSLIETLDSWAIVIGGSRISVWDGLVAISVLLLVIVGAWLITKVIGAGIKRATKLDGTQQLLVSKISTIIVWAIAFLIGIDILGIDLTALAVFSGAFGLAIGFGLQKTFGNLISGILLLLDKSIKPGDVISVTDQAGNESVGQIRKIGIRAISVITRDRTEHLIPNENLMINQVVNWSYSSRDVRVKAPVGVSYGSDLKLVEKLLYEAAGECPRVLKTPPPRVNLMGFGDSSVDFDLRFWIDDPEEGLANIRSDVYMRIWELFQQNDIEIPFPQRDLNLRGNPQIDRLIEALSGSPENSGKSNS
;
A
#
# COMPACT_ATOMS: atom_id res chain seq x y z
N MET A 1 53.24 -16.77 19.80
CA MET A 1 54.27 -15.98 19.09
C MET A 1 53.55 -15.03 18.15
N THR A 2 53.66 -13.71 18.16
CA THR A 2 54.27 -12.72 19.05
C THR A 2 53.76 -11.39 18.48
N THR A 3 53.02 -10.61 19.26
CA THR A 3 52.91 -9.14 19.11
C THR A 3 54.22 -8.50 19.64
N PRO A 4 54.38 -7.17 19.80
CA PRO A 4 53.90 -5.94 19.12
C PRO A 4 55.11 -5.00 18.79
N VAL A 5 54.87 -3.69 18.50
CA VAL A 5 55.57 -2.48 19.06
C VAL A 5 55.53 -1.26 18.12
N THR A 6 54.77 -0.23 18.52
CA THR A 6 54.92 1.25 18.28
C THR A 6 56.18 1.73 19.05
N PRO A 7 56.95 2.81 18.75
CA PRO A 7 56.45 4.18 18.50
C PRO A 7 57.35 5.13 17.66
N GLU A 8 56.88 6.34 17.36
CA GLU A 8 57.77 7.50 17.30
C GLU A 8 57.04 8.80 17.66
N ALA A 9 57.79 9.68 18.31
CA ALA A 9 57.34 10.74 19.20
C ALA A 9 57.44 12.15 18.59
N SER A 10 56.71 13.06 19.23
CA SER A 10 56.83 14.53 19.22
C SER A 10 58.28 15.00 19.56
N PRO A 11 58.69 16.28 19.32
CA PRO A 11 58.28 17.39 20.19
C PRO A 11 58.24 18.82 19.57
N ALA A 12 57.75 19.74 20.41
CA ALA A 12 58.14 21.17 20.55
C ALA A 12 57.26 22.25 19.88
N GLU A 13 56.33 22.76 20.69
CA GLU A 13 56.32 24.12 21.28
C GLU A 13 56.63 25.35 20.40
N SER A 14 55.70 26.30 20.42
CA SER A 14 56.01 27.71 20.66
C SER A 14 54.77 28.43 21.21
N GLU A 15 54.77 28.61 22.53
CA GLU A 15 54.03 29.69 23.19
C GLU A 15 54.55 31.04 22.72
N THR A 16 53.67 32.03 22.59
CA THR A 16 54.05 33.40 22.93
C THR A 16 52.82 34.13 23.47
N ALA A 17 52.83 34.28 24.79
CA ALA A 17 51.99 35.19 25.54
C ALA A 17 52.39 36.65 25.28
N LEU A 18 51.41 37.55 25.35
CA LEU A 18 51.51 39.01 25.52
C LEU A 18 50.06 39.46 25.79
N ASP A 19 49.65 40.23 26.79
CA ASP A 19 50.26 40.85 27.96
C ASP A 19 49.07 41.09 28.92
N ALA A 20 49.28 40.89 30.22
CA ALA A 20 48.34 41.28 31.26
C ALA A 20 49.07 42.15 32.28
N GLU A 21 48.62 43.40 32.43
CA GLU A 21 48.97 44.31 33.53
C GLU A 21 47.70 45.06 34.00
N PRO A 22 47.69 45.61 35.22
CA PRO A 22 46.67 45.24 36.21
C PRO A 22 45.75 46.41 36.58
N GLN A 23 44.45 46.15 36.74
CA GLN A 23 43.53 47.10 37.36
C GLN A 23 43.22 46.69 38.80
N ALA A 24 43.60 47.56 39.74
CA ALA A 24 43.16 47.59 41.13
C ALA A 24 41.89 48.47 41.27
N PRO A 25 41.31 48.60 42.47
CA PRO A 25 40.35 47.70 43.10
C PRO A 25 38.91 48.25 43.05
N ALA A 26 37.96 47.32 43.19
CA ALA A 26 36.53 47.47 43.47
C ALA A 26 36.03 48.87 43.89
N GLU A 27 35.30 49.53 42.97
CA GLU A 27 34.22 50.43 43.35
C GLU A 27 33.02 49.60 43.79
N THR A 28 32.46 49.98 44.93
CA THR A 28 31.30 49.35 45.57
C THR A 28 30.06 49.67 44.74
N GLU A 29 29.71 48.79 43.81
CA GLU A 29 28.40 48.83 43.18
C GLU A 29 27.41 48.12 44.12
N THR A 30 26.55 48.95 44.71
CA THR A 30 25.43 48.58 45.56
C THR A 30 24.70 47.34 45.04
N ALA A 31 24.58 46.33 45.91
CA ALA A 31 23.75 45.16 45.68
C ALA A 31 22.37 45.56 45.11
N PRO A 32 21.86 44.88 44.08
CA PRO A 32 20.46 45.04 43.72
C PRO A 32 19.63 44.63 44.94
N VAL A 33 18.76 45.54 45.37
CA VAL A 33 17.68 45.26 46.31
C VAL A 33 16.99 43.96 45.84
N PRO A 34 16.72 42.97 46.71
CA PRO A 34 15.96 41.80 46.30
C PRO A 34 14.62 42.30 45.74
N GLU A 35 14.36 41.98 44.47
CA GLU A 35 13.01 42.10 43.93
C GLU A 35 12.04 41.41 44.91
N PRO A 36 10.88 42.01 45.21
CA PRO A 36 9.88 41.30 45.97
C PRO A 36 9.56 40.00 45.22
N THR A 37 9.67 38.88 45.93
CA THR A 37 9.17 37.58 45.50
C THR A 37 7.84 37.78 44.77
N PRO A 38 7.66 37.32 43.51
CA PRO A 38 6.35 37.41 42.89
C PRO A 38 5.35 36.72 43.81
N GLU A 39 4.30 37.45 44.18
CA GLU A 39 3.19 36.89 44.94
C GLU A 39 2.71 35.61 44.24
N PRO A 40 2.39 34.54 44.99
CA PRO A 40 1.94 33.29 44.38
C PRO A 40 0.65 33.57 43.60
N THR A 41 0.72 33.53 42.28
CA THR A 41 -0.44 33.65 41.41
C THR A 41 -1.47 32.59 41.82
N PRO A 42 -2.71 32.95 42.16
CA PRO A 42 -3.72 31.97 42.54
C PRO A 42 -3.93 30.98 41.39
N THR A 43 -3.87 29.67 41.68
CA THR A 43 -4.21 28.61 40.73
C THR A 43 -5.58 28.91 40.10
N GLU A 44 -5.79 28.60 38.81
CA GLU A 44 -7.07 28.87 38.12
C GLU A 44 -8.29 28.33 38.89
N ALA A 45 -8.15 27.21 39.60
CA ALA A 45 -9.17 26.65 40.49
C ALA A 45 -9.59 27.63 41.62
N VAL A 46 -8.64 28.37 42.19
CA VAL A 46 -8.87 29.36 43.27
C VAL A 46 -9.58 30.59 42.69
N GLN A 47 -9.18 31.04 41.49
CA GLN A 47 -9.85 32.15 40.81
C GLN A 47 -11.30 31.81 40.42
N ALA A 48 -11.53 30.59 39.94
CA ALA A 48 -12.87 30.09 39.63
C ALA A 48 -13.75 29.97 40.90
N ALA A 49 -13.16 29.60 42.03
CA ALA A 49 -13.86 29.52 43.31
C ALA A 49 -14.27 30.90 43.86
N GLU A 50 -13.41 31.91 43.69
CA GLU A 50 -13.69 33.28 44.11
C GLU A 50 -14.82 33.91 43.28
N GLY A 51 -14.82 33.71 41.95
CA GLY A 51 -15.92 34.16 41.09
C GLY A 51 -17.26 33.46 41.40
N LEU A 52 -17.24 32.17 41.77
CA LEU A 52 -18.45 31.45 42.18
C LEU A 52 -18.96 31.93 43.54
N LYS A 53 -18.06 32.26 44.49
CA LYS A 53 -18.39 32.83 45.80
C LYS A 53 -19.15 34.15 45.64
N GLU A 54 -18.67 35.07 44.81
CA GLU A 54 -19.33 36.34 44.53
C GLU A 54 -20.73 36.15 43.91
N ALA A 55 -20.84 35.23 42.93
CA ALA A 55 -22.10 34.94 42.25
C ALA A 55 -23.16 34.35 43.20
N VAL A 56 -22.79 33.47 44.13
CA VAL A 56 -23.72 32.85 45.07
C VAL A 56 -24.07 33.79 46.21
N ALA A 57 -23.09 34.55 46.74
CA ALA A 57 -23.31 35.55 47.77
C ALA A 57 -24.29 36.65 47.31
N SER A 58 -24.26 37.02 46.02
CA SER A 58 -25.20 38.01 45.45
C SER A 58 -26.67 37.55 45.40
N LYS A 59 -26.94 36.24 45.49
CA LYS A 59 -28.29 35.66 45.33
C LYS A 59 -28.93 35.18 46.64
N SER A 60 -28.17 34.96 47.70
CA SER A 60 -28.69 34.49 48.98
C SER A 60 -27.74 34.81 50.14
N GLU A 61 -28.20 35.62 51.10
CA GLU A 61 -27.42 36.00 52.29
C GLU A 61 -27.05 34.78 53.16
N THR A 62 -27.96 33.81 53.30
CA THR A 62 -27.69 32.58 54.06
C THR A 62 -26.62 31.73 53.38
N ALA A 63 -26.62 31.65 52.05
CA ALA A 63 -25.60 30.93 51.29
C ALA A 63 -24.23 31.62 51.37
N GLY A 64 -24.20 32.96 51.32
CA GLY A 64 -22.97 33.74 51.51
C GLY A 64 -22.29 33.47 52.85
N SER A 65 -23.05 33.44 53.95
CA SER A 65 -22.50 33.18 55.30
C SER A 65 -21.89 31.77 55.48
N LEU A 66 -22.45 30.77 54.79
CA LEU A 66 -21.93 29.40 54.77
C LEU A 66 -20.63 29.30 53.94
N ILE A 67 -20.53 30.09 52.88
CA ILE A 67 -19.32 30.15 52.05
C ILE A 67 -18.19 30.85 52.79
N GLU A 68 -18.48 31.94 53.51
CA GLU A 68 -17.48 32.64 54.34
C GLU A 68 -16.95 31.78 55.49
N THR A 69 -17.80 30.97 56.12
CA THR A 69 -17.36 30.04 57.17
C THR A 69 -16.49 28.91 56.60
N LEU A 70 -16.82 28.37 55.42
CA LEU A 70 -15.98 27.38 54.74
C LEU A 70 -14.66 27.97 54.21
N ASP A 71 -14.68 29.21 53.74
CA ASP A 71 -13.47 29.93 53.31
C ASP A 71 -12.56 30.28 54.50
N SER A 72 -13.12 30.52 55.68
CA SER A 72 -12.35 30.75 56.91
C SER A 72 -11.50 29.55 57.33
N TRP A 73 -11.90 28.34 56.93
CA TRP A 73 -11.11 27.12 57.10
C TRP A 73 -10.14 27.00 55.93
N ALA A 74 -9.04 27.74 56.03
CA ALA A 74 -7.97 27.71 55.03
C ALA A 74 -6.65 27.26 55.65
N ILE A 75 -5.91 26.46 54.89
CA ILE A 75 -4.55 26.05 55.24
C ILE A 75 -3.62 26.77 54.27
N VAL A 76 -2.60 27.44 54.80
CA VAL A 76 -1.57 28.09 54.00
C VAL A 76 -0.46 27.06 53.77
N ILE A 77 -0.29 26.63 52.52
CA ILE A 77 0.78 25.71 52.11
C ILE A 77 1.63 26.42 51.06
N GLY A 78 2.91 26.66 51.37
CA GLY A 78 3.87 27.18 50.39
C GLY A 78 3.55 28.56 49.80
N GLY A 79 2.81 29.41 50.51
CA GLY A 79 2.43 30.76 50.07
C GLY A 79 1.02 30.89 49.47
N SER A 80 0.42 29.78 49.05
CA SER A 80 -0.97 29.77 48.55
C SER A 80 -1.95 29.44 49.69
N ARG A 81 -3.01 30.25 49.83
CA ARG A 81 -4.14 29.99 50.74
C ARG A 81 -5.10 29.04 50.03
N ILE A 82 -5.19 27.80 50.50
CA ILE A 82 -6.17 26.82 49.99
C ILE A 82 -7.27 26.69 51.04
N SER A 83 -8.47 27.15 50.70
CA SER A 83 -9.64 27.04 51.55
C SER A 83 -10.41 25.75 51.31
N VAL A 84 -11.23 25.34 52.28
CA VAL A 84 -12.19 24.22 52.10
C VAL A 84 -13.18 24.53 50.97
N TRP A 85 -13.48 25.82 50.73
CA TRP A 85 -14.29 26.27 49.60
C TRP A 85 -13.63 25.97 48.25
N ASP A 86 -12.33 26.26 48.08
CA ASP A 86 -11.58 25.98 46.84
C ASP A 86 -11.58 24.48 46.52
N GLY A 87 -11.39 23.65 47.55
CA GLY A 87 -11.50 22.19 47.43
C GLY A 87 -12.89 21.75 47.00
N LEU A 88 -13.95 22.36 47.56
CA LEU A 88 -15.34 22.04 47.22
C LEU A 88 -15.68 22.45 45.79
N VAL A 89 -15.21 23.63 45.35
CA VAL A 89 -15.37 24.09 43.97
C VAL A 89 -14.62 23.17 43.01
N ALA A 90 -13.36 22.82 43.27
CA ALA A 90 -12.59 21.91 42.44
C ALA A 90 -13.28 20.53 42.30
N ILE A 91 -13.80 19.98 43.40
CA ILE A 91 -14.57 18.71 43.39
C ILE A 91 -15.86 18.87 42.58
N SER A 92 -16.58 19.99 42.73
CA SER A 92 -17.83 20.24 42.01
C SER A 92 -17.61 20.35 40.49
N VAL A 93 -16.53 21.01 40.08
CA VAL A 93 -16.15 21.15 38.67
C VAL A 93 -15.70 19.81 38.11
N LEU A 94 -14.89 19.04 38.84
CA LEU A 94 -14.49 17.69 38.45
C LEU A 94 -15.71 16.76 38.30
N LEU A 95 -16.66 16.81 39.22
CA LEU A 95 -17.92 16.08 39.12
C LEU A 95 -18.72 16.51 37.88
N LEU A 96 -18.78 17.80 37.57
CA LEU A 96 -19.46 18.32 36.38
C LEU A 96 -18.81 17.79 35.10
N VAL A 97 -17.48 17.77 35.03
CA VAL A 97 -16.73 17.18 33.90
C VAL A 97 -17.04 15.69 33.75
N ILE A 98 -17.02 14.93 34.85
CA ILE A 98 -17.34 13.48 34.84
C ILE A 98 -18.79 13.23 34.40
N VAL A 99 -19.75 13.98 34.95
CA VAL A 99 -21.17 13.86 34.58
C VAL A 99 -21.37 14.27 33.12
N GLY A 100 -20.69 15.32 32.65
CA GLY A 100 -20.69 15.75 31.26
C GLY A 100 -20.15 14.66 30.32
N ALA A 101 -19.00 14.08 30.64
CA ALA A 101 -18.41 12.97 29.87
C ALA A 101 -19.33 11.75 29.83
N TRP A 102 -19.96 11.40 30.96
CA TRP A 102 -20.94 10.32 31.04
C TRP A 102 -22.19 10.60 30.19
N LEU A 103 -22.70 11.83 30.21
CA LEU A 103 -23.85 12.24 29.39
C LEU A 103 -23.50 12.20 27.89
N ILE A 104 -22.34 12.75 27.51
CA ILE A 104 -21.85 12.76 26.13
C ILE A 104 -21.68 11.32 25.61
N THR A 105 -21.01 10.45 26.37
CA THR A 105 -20.84 9.04 25.97
C THR A 105 -22.17 8.31 25.83
N LYS A 106 -23.15 8.60 26.68
CA LYS A 106 -24.51 8.05 26.57
C LYS A 106 -25.25 8.55 25.32
N VAL A 107 -25.14 9.83 25.01
CA VAL A 107 -25.73 10.44 23.81
C VAL A 107 -25.09 9.86 22.54
N ILE A 108 -23.76 9.82 22.48
CA ILE A 108 -23.02 9.23 21.36
C ILE A 108 -23.39 7.75 21.20
N GLY A 109 -23.40 6.98 22.29
CA GLY A 109 -23.77 5.57 22.26
C GLY A 109 -25.21 5.34 21.76
N ALA A 110 -26.16 6.20 22.14
CA ALA A 110 -27.52 6.16 21.63
C ALA A 110 -27.61 6.51 20.14
N GLY A 111 -26.82 7.49 19.68
CA GLY A 111 -26.72 7.86 18.27
C GLY A 111 -26.14 6.73 17.41
N ILE A 112 -25.06 6.10 17.87
CA ILE A 112 -24.42 4.97 17.18
C ILE A 112 -25.39 3.79 17.04
N LYS A 113 -26.14 3.46 18.10
CA LYS A 113 -27.15 2.37 18.07
C LYS A 113 -28.30 2.64 17.07
N ARG A 114 -28.59 3.91 16.78
CA ARG A 114 -29.60 4.30 15.78
C ARG A 114 -29.06 4.26 14.34
N ALA A 115 -27.75 4.13 14.16
CA ALA A 115 -27.13 4.09 12.83
C ALA A 115 -27.36 2.72 12.17
N THR A 116 -28.34 2.65 11.28
CA THR A 116 -28.74 1.41 10.56
C THR A 116 -27.70 0.92 9.52
N LYS A 117 -26.70 1.74 9.19
CA LYS A 117 -25.65 1.41 8.21
C LYS A 117 -24.45 0.68 8.80
N LEU A 118 -24.35 0.59 10.13
CA LEU A 118 -23.23 -0.07 10.82
C LEU A 118 -23.68 -1.44 11.32
N ASP A 119 -22.87 -2.47 11.06
CA ASP A 119 -23.08 -3.78 11.68
C ASP A 119 -22.77 -3.72 13.19
N GLY A 120 -23.29 -4.67 13.98
CA GLY A 120 -23.15 -4.72 15.44
C GLY A 120 -21.69 -4.63 15.91
N THR A 121 -20.76 -5.26 15.17
CA THR A 121 -19.32 -5.18 15.47
C THR A 121 -18.76 -3.77 15.26
N GLN A 122 -19.18 -3.10 14.20
CA GLN A 122 -18.74 -1.74 13.89
C GLN A 122 -19.31 -0.74 14.91
N GLN A 123 -20.59 -0.90 15.28
CA GLN A 123 -21.21 -0.08 16.33
C GLN A 123 -20.48 -0.23 17.67
N LEU A 124 -20.10 -1.46 18.04
CA LEU A 124 -19.34 -1.71 19.26
C LEU A 124 -17.96 -1.04 19.22
N LEU A 125 -17.24 -1.17 18.11
CA LEU A 125 -15.93 -0.57 17.94
C LEU A 125 -15.98 0.96 18.02
N VAL A 126 -16.88 1.60 17.27
CA VAL A 126 -17.05 3.06 17.27
C VAL A 126 -17.46 3.56 18.64
N SER A 127 -18.35 2.84 19.34
CA SER A 127 -18.77 3.19 20.70
C SER A 127 -17.61 3.14 21.70
N LYS A 128 -16.79 2.08 21.64
CA LYS A 128 -15.60 1.95 22.51
C LYS A 128 -14.57 3.05 22.23
N ILE A 129 -14.24 3.30 20.96
CA ILE A 129 -13.29 4.35 20.57
C ILE A 129 -13.80 5.72 21.03
N SER A 130 -15.07 6.04 20.77
CA SER A 130 -15.67 7.32 21.18
C SER A 130 -15.65 7.48 22.70
N THR A 131 -15.93 6.40 23.44
CA THR A 131 -15.85 6.40 24.91
C THR A 131 -14.43 6.70 25.39
N ILE A 132 -13.43 6.03 24.82
CA ILE A 132 -12.01 6.28 25.17
C ILE A 132 -11.65 7.74 24.89
N ILE A 133 -12.02 8.28 23.73
CA ILE A 133 -11.73 9.68 23.35
C ILE A 133 -12.39 10.67 24.31
N VAL A 134 -13.69 10.49 24.62
CA VAL A 134 -14.41 11.40 25.51
C VAL A 134 -13.81 11.39 26.91
N TRP A 135 -13.48 10.21 27.45
CA TRP A 135 -12.84 10.11 28.77
C TRP A 135 -11.41 10.64 28.77
N ALA A 136 -10.65 10.46 27.69
CA ALA A 136 -9.32 11.05 27.56
C ALA A 136 -9.40 12.58 27.56
N ILE A 137 -10.32 13.17 26.80
CA ILE A 137 -10.54 14.63 26.77
C ILE A 137 -11.01 15.13 28.15
N ALA A 138 -11.96 14.43 28.78
CA ALA A 138 -12.43 14.79 30.11
C ALA A 138 -11.32 14.74 31.17
N PHE A 139 -10.41 13.77 31.07
CA PHE A 139 -9.23 13.66 31.92
C PHE A 139 -8.27 14.82 31.70
N LEU A 140 -7.98 15.18 30.44
CA LEU A 140 -7.15 16.34 30.12
C LEU A 140 -7.73 17.64 30.68
N ILE A 141 -9.03 17.87 30.48
CA ILE A 141 -9.76 19.02 31.04
C ILE A 141 -9.69 19.00 32.58
N GLY A 142 -9.84 17.84 33.21
CA GLY A 142 -9.74 17.70 34.66
C GLY A 142 -8.36 18.07 35.21
N ILE A 143 -7.28 17.69 34.51
CA ILE A 143 -5.91 18.06 34.88
C ILE A 143 -5.67 19.57 34.69
N ASP A 144 -6.15 20.13 33.57
CA ASP A 144 -6.03 21.56 33.25
C ASP A 144 -6.67 22.43 34.34
N ILE A 145 -7.89 22.07 34.76
CA ILE A 145 -8.64 22.77 35.82
C ILE A 145 -7.92 22.72 37.17
N LEU A 146 -7.12 21.69 37.44
CA LEU A 146 -6.30 21.59 38.65
C LEU A 146 -5.05 22.49 38.57
N GLY A 147 -4.85 23.22 37.46
CA GLY A 147 -3.70 24.09 37.22
C GLY A 147 -2.41 23.33 36.98
N ILE A 148 -2.49 22.05 36.58
CA ILE A 148 -1.32 21.24 36.28
C ILE A 148 -0.92 21.49 34.83
N ASP A 149 0.34 21.88 34.61
CA ASP A 149 0.87 22.14 33.27
C ASP A 149 0.77 20.91 32.35
N LEU A 150 -0.03 21.04 31.31
CA LEU A 150 -0.23 20.02 30.29
C LEU A 150 0.93 19.95 29.28
N THR A 151 1.92 20.85 29.33
CA THR A 151 3.02 20.91 28.35
C THR A 151 3.79 19.59 28.26
N ALA A 152 4.12 18.98 29.40
CA ALA A 152 4.78 17.67 29.40
C ALA A 152 3.92 16.61 28.70
N LEU A 153 2.61 16.58 29.02
CA LEU A 153 1.67 15.64 28.43
C LEU A 153 1.45 15.91 26.93
N ALA A 154 1.50 17.16 26.49
CA ALA A 154 1.43 17.57 25.10
C ALA A 154 2.65 17.08 24.30
N VAL A 155 3.86 17.18 24.86
CA VAL A 155 5.09 16.63 24.25
C VAL A 155 4.98 15.11 24.08
N PHE A 156 4.58 14.38 25.13
CA PHE A 156 4.36 12.94 25.05
C PHE A 156 3.23 12.56 24.08
N SER A 157 2.14 13.32 24.06
CA SER A 157 1.01 13.13 23.15
C SER A 157 1.41 13.40 21.70
N GLY A 158 2.33 14.33 21.44
CA GLY A 158 2.91 14.57 20.12
C GLY A 158 3.71 13.37 19.63
N ALA A 159 4.62 12.84 20.46
CA ALA A 159 5.38 11.63 20.13
C ALA A 159 4.46 10.41 19.91
N PHE A 160 3.45 10.23 20.77
CA PHE A 160 2.45 9.18 20.64
C PHE A 160 1.60 9.34 19.36
N GLY A 161 1.22 10.57 19.03
CA GLY A 161 0.52 10.92 17.80
C GLY A 161 1.31 10.59 16.55
N LEU A 162 2.62 10.86 16.54
CA LEU A 162 3.53 10.45 15.46
C LEU A 162 3.61 8.92 15.34
N ALA A 163 3.72 8.20 16.46
CA ALA A 163 3.74 6.74 16.46
C ALA A 163 2.46 6.14 15.88
N ILE A 164 1.29 6.67 16.27
CA ILE A 164 0.00 6.30 15.68
C ILE A 164 -0.04 6.65 14.19
N GLY A 165 0.46 7.84 13.82
CA GLY A 165 0.53 8.28 12.43
C GLY A 165 1.31 7.30 11.55
N PHE A 166 2.49 6.87 12.00
CA PHE A 166 3.27 5.83 11.32
C PHE A 166 2.54 4.49 11.27
N GLY A 167 1.85 4.09 12.35
CA GLY A 167 1.04 2.88 12.38
C GLY A 167 -0.14 2.89 11.40
N LEU A 168 -0.75 4.06 11.19
CA LEU A 168 -1.90 4.26 10.31
C LEU A 168 -1.52 4.65 8.88
N GLN A 169 -0.24 4.93 8.60
CA GLN A 169 0.24 5.44 7.31
C GLN A 169 -0.28 4.59 6.14
N LYS A 170 -0.17 3.26 6.24
CA LYS A 170 -0.63 2.34 5.20
C LYS A 170 -2.15 2.32 5.04
N THR A 171 -2.90 2.43 6.13
CA THR A 171 -4.37 2.51 6.07
C THR A 171 -4.83 3.78 5.37
N PHE A 172 -4.21 4.92 5.71
CA PHE A 172 -4.47 6.19 5.03
C PHE A 172 -4.06 6.17 3.57
N GLY A 173 -2.89 5.60 3.25
CA GLY A 173 -2.44 5.39 1.87
C GLY A 173 -3.49 4.64 1.04
N ASN A 174 -3.96 3.49 1.53
CA ASN A 174 -5.00 2.71 0.83
C ASN A 174 -6.33 3.45 0.69
N LEU A 175 -6.73 4.26 1.67
CA LEU A 175 -7.93 5.09 1.60
C LEU A 175 -7.81 6.15 0.49
N ILE A 176 -6.72 6.93 0.51
CA ILE A 176 -6.48 7.99 -0.47
C ILE A 176 -6.31 7.41 -1.88
N SER A 177 -5.57 6.30 -2.02
CA SER A 177 -5.45 5.58 -3.29
C SER A 177 -6.81 5.12 -3.81
N GLY A 178 -7.67 4.56 -2.94
CA GLY A 178 -9.01 4.15 -3.34
C GLY A 178 -9.86 5.31 -3.88
N ILE A 179 -9.79 6.47 -3.21
CA ILE A 179 -10.50 7.69 -3.66
C ILE A 179 -9.94 8.18 -5.00
N LEU A 180 -8.61 8.26 -5.14
CA LEU A 180 -7.97 8.76 -6.36
C LEU A 180 -8.24 7.85 -7.56
N LEU A 181 -8.16 6.52 -7.38
CA LEU A 181 -8.49 5.55 -8.43
C LEU A 181 -9.93 5.70 -8.94
N LEU A 182 -10.87 6.05 -8.06
CA LEU A 182 -12.27 6.31 -8.43
C LEU A 182 -12.45 7.66 -9.14
N LEU A 183 -11.75 8.70 -8.70
CA LEU A 183 -11.81 10.04 -9.28
C LEU A 183 -11.22 10.07 -10.69
N ASP A 184 -10.03 9.50 -10.85
CA ASP A 184 -9.31 9.45 -12.13
C ASP A 184 -9.90 8.41 -13.07
N LYS A 185 -10.74 7.51 -12.54
CA LYS A 185 -11.32 6.36 -13.25
C LYS A 185 -10.25 5.50 -13.93
N SER A 186 -9.04 5.43 -13.39
CA SER A 186 -7.90 4.66 -13.93
C SER A 186 -8.20 3.16 -14.03
N ILE A 187 -9.10 2.68 -13.18
CA ILE A 187 -9.67 1.33 -13.21
C ILE A 187 -11.16 1.39 -12.84
N LYS A 188 -11.98 0.53 -13.45
CA LYS A 188 -13.43 0.50 -13.23
C LYS A 188 -13.89 -0.91 -12.87
N PRO A 189 -14.96 -1.07 -12.07
CA PRO A 189 -15.64 -2.36 -11.96
C PRO A 189 -16.03 -2.89 -13.34
N GLY A 190 -15.70 -4.15 -13.61
CA GLY A 190 -15.86 -4.79 -14.91
C GLY A 190 -14.59 -4.83 -15.77
N ASP A 191 -13.58 -4.00 -15.47
CA ASP A 191 -12.34 -4.01 -16.25
C ASP A 191 -11.56 -5.32 -16.06
N VAL A 192 -10.94 -5.80 -17.14
CA VAL A 192 -10.01 -6.94 -17.10
C VAL A 192 -8.60 -6.40 -16.95
N ILE A 193 -7.96 -6.72 -15.82
CA ILE A 193 -6.60 -6.28 -15.50
C ILE A 193 -5.67 -7.46 -15.33
N SER A 194 -4.39 -7.27 -15.65
CA SER A 194 -3.34 -8.16 -15.18
C SER A 194 -2.53 -7.49 -14.07
N VAL A 195 -2.35 -8.25 -13.00
CA VAL A 195 -1.66 -7.84 -11.78
C VAL A 195 -0.59 -8.85 -11.46
N THR A 196 0.60 -8.35 -11.20
CA THR A 196 1.74 -9.17 -10.77
C THR A 196 1.73 -9.26 -9.26
N ASP A 197 1.77 -10.48 -8.72
CA ASP A 197 1.91 -10.69 -7.28
C ASP A 197 3.36 -10.39 -6.81
N GLN A 198 3.59 -10.43 -5.50
CA GLN A 198 4.93 -10.20 -4.94
C GLN A 198 5.94 -11.30 -5.31
N ALA A 199 5.47 -12.47 -5.76
CA ALA A 199 6.30 -13.57 -6.23
C ALA A 199 6.62 -13.47 -7.74
N GLY A 200 6.13 -12.43 -8.43
CA GLY A 200 6.35 -12.21 -9.85
C GLY A 200 5.36 -12.94 -10.76
N ASN A 201 4.33 -13.60 -10.22
CA ASN A 201 3.32 -14.27 -11.03
C ASN A 201 2.29 -13.26 -11.53
N GLU A 202 2.08 -13.22 -12.84
CA GLU A 202 1.01 -12.44 -13.44
C GLU A 202 -0.32 -13.20 -13.37
N SER A 203 -1.31 -12.58 -12.75
CA SER A 203 -2.69 -13.08 -12.72
C SER A 203 -3.59 -12.12 -13.49
N VAL A 204 -4.40 -12.68 -14.39
CA VAL A 204 -5.43 -11.93 -15.13
C VAL A 204 -6.77 -12.14 -14.47
N GLY A 205 -7.49 -11.06 -14.18
CA GLY A 205 -8.82 -11.13 -13.59
C GLY A 205 -9.65 -9.89 -13.84
N GLN A 206 -10.93 -10.01 -13.54
CA GLN A 206 -11.90 -8.94 -13.69
C GLN A 206 -12.14 -8.24 -12.35
N ILE A 207 -12.18 -6.91 -12.37
CA ILE A 207 -12.48 -6.11 -11.17
C ILE A 207 -13.96 -6.27 -10.82
N ARG A 208 -14.25 -6.86 -9.66
CA ARG A 208 -15.63 -7.02 -9.18
C ARG A 208 -16.15 -5.78 -8.47
N LYS A 209 -15.33 -5.23 -7.56
CA LYS A 209 -15.67 -4.04 -6.77
C LYS A 209 -14.42 -3.32 -6.30
N ILE A 210 -14.53 -2.00 -6.19
CA ILE A 210 -13.50 -1.15 -5.59
C ILE A 210 -13.96 -0.82 -4.16
N GLY A 211 -13.22 -1.31 -3.18
CA GLY A 211 -13.46 -1.04 -1.76
C GLY A 211 -12.60 0.12 -1.24
N ILE A 212 -12.88 0.53 0.00
CA ILE A 212 -12.19 1.65 0.65
C ILE A 212 -10.68 1.39 0.82
N ARG A 213 -10.28 0.14 1.10
CA ARG A 213 -8.86 -0.24 1.32
C ARG A 213 -8.25 -1.14 0.25
N ALA A 214 -9.09 -1.83 -0.49
CA ALA A 214 -8.68 -2.86 -1.42
C ALA A 214 -9.74 -3.05 -2.51
N ILE A 215 -9.30 -3.38 -3.71
CA ILE A 215 -10.17 -3.86 -4.77
C ILE A 215 -10.30 -5.38 -4.68
N SER A 216 -11.41 -5.89 -5.20
CA SER A 216 -11.60 -7.32 -5.44
C SER A 216 -11.44 -7.60 -6.93
N VAL A 217 -10.54 -8.53 -7.25
CA VAL A 217 -10.30 -9.04 -8.61
C VAL A 217 -10.62 -10.52 -8.62
N ILE A 218 -11.54 -10.94 -9.49
CA ILE A 218 -11.89 -12.35 -9.67
C ILE A 218 -11.10 -12.89 -10.87
N THR A 219 -10.33 -13.95 -10.65
CA THR A 219 -9.61 -14.67 -11.72
C THR A 219 -10.54 -15.64 -12.43
N ARG A 220 -10.04 -16.24 -13.53
CA ARG A 220 -10.77 -17.29 -14.25
C ARG A 220 -11.01 -18.55 -13.42
N ASP A 221 -10.15 -18.82 -12.44
CA ASP A 221 -10.28 -19.93 -11.50
C ASP A 221 -11.33 -19.64 -10.40
N ARG A 222 -12.08 -18.53 -10.53
CA ARG A 222 -13.03 -18.00 -9.54
C ARG A 222 -12.42 -17.73 -8.17
N THR A 223 -11.10 -17.52 -8.11
CA THR A 223 -10.44 -17.04 -6.89
C THR A 223 -10.57 -15.52 -6.81
N GLU A 224 -10.90 -15.01 -5.63
CA GLU A 224 -11.08 -13.57 -5.39
C GLU A 224 -9.83 -13.01 -4.69
N HIS A 225 -9.04 -12.23 -5.44
CA HIS A 225 -7.84 -11.57 -4.95
C HIS A 225 -8.20 -10.19 -4.40
N LEU A 226 -7.84 -9.95 -3.13
CA LEU A 226 -8.01 -8.65 -2.48
C LEU A 226 -6.71 -7.86 -2.56
N ILE A 227 -6.67 -6.90 -3.48
CA ILE A 227 -5.45 -6.14 -3.78
C ILE A 227 -5.54 -4.78 -3.08
N PRO A 228 -4.59 -4.42 -2.20
CA PRO A 228 -4.57 -3.11 -1.57
C PRO A 228 -4.57 -1.99 -2.62
N ASN A 229 -5.39 -0.96 -2.42
CA ASN A 229 -5.53 0.14 -3.39
C ASN A 229 -4.20 0.83 -3.68
N GLU A 230 -3.36 0.99 -2.64
CA GLU A 230 -2.02 1.57 -2.76
C GLU A 230 -1.13 0.81 -3.74
N ASN A 231 -1.25 -0.52 -3.81
CA ASN A 231 -0.44 -1.35 -4.70
C ASN A 231 -0.69 -1.01 -6.17
N LEU A 232 -1.95 -0.79 -6.55
CA LEU A 232 -2.34 -0.44 -7.93
C LEU A 232 -1.94 0.96 -8.35
N MET A 233 -1.66 1.83 -7.39
CA MET A 233 -1.25 3.20 -7.65
C MET A 233 0.26 3.33 -7.78
N ILE A 234 1.01 2.45 -7.11
CA ILE A 234 2.49 2.43 -7.14
C ILE A 234 3.00 1.53 -8.27
N ASN A 235 2.39 0.38 -8.48
CA ASN A 235 2.84 -0.60 -9.46
C ASN A 235 2.15 -0.44 -10.81
N GLN A 236 2.83 -0.85 -11.88
CA GLN A 236 2.24 -0.88 -13.21
C GLN A 236 1.10 -1.90 -13.27
N VAL A 237 -0.05 -1.46 -13.79
CA VAL A 237 -1.22 -2.31 -14.04
C VAL A 237 -1.52 -2.27 -15.53
N VAL A 238 -1.62 -3.44 -16.17
CA VAL A 238 -2.09 -3.51 -17.56
C VAL A 238 -3.61 -3.70 -17.53
N ASN A 239 -4.33 -2.70 -18.02
CA ASN A 239 -5.77 -2.76 -18.18
C ASN A 239 -6.10 -3.07 -19.64
N TRP A 240 -6.67 -4.26 -19.86
CA TRP A 240 -6.96 -4.78 -21.19
C TRP A 240 -8.23 -4.18 -21.78
N SER A 241 -9.09 -3.57 -20.96
CA SER A 241 -10.41 -3.07 -21.38
C SER A 241 -10.62 -1.59 -21.08
N TYR A 242 -9.54 -0.82 -20.87
CA TYR A 242 -9.63 0.57 -20.37
C TYR A 242 -10.32 1.54 -21.34
N SER A 243 -9.77 1.68 -22.54
CA SER A 243 -10.24 2.62 -23.58
C SER A 243 -11.07 1.95 -24.67
N SER A 244 -10.78 0.67 -24.93
CA SER A 244 -11.54 -0.18 -25.84
C SER A 244 -11.66 -1.56 -25.22
N ARG A 245 -12.77 -2.25 -25.49
CA ARG A 245 -12.92 -3.67 -25.17
C ARG A 245 -12.20 -4.57 -26.17
N ASP A 246 -11.80 -3.99 -27.32
CA ASP A 246 -11.09 -4.71 -28.37
C ASP A 246 -9.68 -5.08 -27.89
N VAL A 247 -9.46 -6.37 -27.67
CA VAL A 247 -8.17 -6.92 -27.25
C VAL A 247 -7.54 -7.70 -28.38
N ARG A 248 -6.27 -7.41 -28.67
CA ARG A 248 -5.50 -8.15 -29.66
C ARG A 248 -4.88 -9.39 -29.05
N VAL A 249 -5.24 -10.54 -29.58
CA VAL A 249 -4.69 -11.86 -29.24
C VAL A 249 -3.62 -12.23 -30.28
N LYS A 250 -2.57 -12.91 -29.82
CA LYS A 250 -1.50 -13.47 -30.66
C LYS A 250 -1.54 -14.99 -30.65
N ALA A 251 -1.42 -15.59 -31.82
CA ALA A 251 -1.34 -17.02 -32.06
C ALA A 251 -0.10 -17.31 -32.92
N PRO A 252 1.08 -17.54 -32.31
CA PRO A 252 2.27 -17.95 -33.05
C PRO A 252 2.07 -19.35 -33.65
N VAL A 253 2.54 -19.54 -34.89
CA VAL A 253 2.43 -20.78 -35.67
C VAL A 253 3.75 -20.99 -36.43
N GLY A 254 4.32 -22.20 -36.38
CA GLY A 254 5.49 -22.58 -37.17
C GLY A 254 5.12 -23.58 -38.26
N VAL A 255 5.67 -23.42 -39.46
CA VAL A 255 5.48 -24.34 -40.59
C VAL A 255 6.82 -24.79 -41.18
N SER A 256 6.84 -25.91 -41.89
CA SER A 256 8.04 -26.46 -42.52
C SER A 256 8.61 -25.49 -43.58
N TYR A 257 9.94 -25.48 -43.74
CA TYR A 257 10.62 -24.65 -44.76
C TYR A 257 10.23 -25.03 -46.20
N GLY A 258 9.69 -26.24 -46.41
CA GLY A 258 9.19 -26.71 -47.70
C GLY A 258 7.77 -26.25 -48.04
N SER A 259 7.05 -25.61 -47.10
CA SER A 259 5.64 -25.23 -47.28
C SER A 259 5.47 -24.02 -48.21
N ASP A 260 4.34 -23.97 -48.94
CA ASP A 260 3.94 -22.77 -49.68
C ASP A 260 3.49 -21.67 -48.70
N LEU A 261 4.38 -20.71 -48.44
CA LEU A 261 4.16 -19.63 -47.48
C LEU A 261 2.97 -18.73 -47.83
N LYS A 262 2.62 -18.57 -49.12
CA LYS A 262 1.45 -17.79 -49.52
C LYS A 262 0.15 -18.54 -49.23
N LEU A 263 0.16 -19.86 -49.42
CA LEU A 263 -0.96 -20.71 -49.04
C LEU A 263 -1.14 -20.71 -47.52
N VAL A 264 -0.04 -20.85 -46.76
CA VAL A 264 -0.05 -20.75 -45.29
C VAL A 264 -0.71 -19.44 -44.85
N GLU A 265 -0.27 -18.30 -45.38
CA GLU A 265 -0.84 -16.99 -45.02
C GLU A 265 -2.35 -16.94 -45.29
N LYS A 266 -2.79 -17.42 -46.45
CA LYS A 266 -4.22 -17.48 -46.80
C LYS A 266 -5.03 -18.32 -45.79
N LEU A 267 -4.55 -19.50 -45.44
CA LEU A 267 -5.24 -20.40 -44.52
C LEU A 267 -5.26 -19.87 -43.09
N LEU A 268 -4.22 -19.14 -42.66
CA LEU A 268 -4.21 -18.48 -41.35
C LEU A 268 -5.28 -17.36 -41.26
N TYR A 269 -5.47 -16.59 -42.34
CA TYR A 269 -6.57 -15.62 -42.42
C TYR A 269 -7.94 -16.30 -42.40
N GLU A 270 -8.09 -17.41 -43.14
CA GLU A 270 -9.32 -18.21 -43.18
C GLU A 270 -9.67 -18.76 -41.79
N ALA A 271 -8.71 -19.37 -41.11
CA ALA A 271 -8.89 -19.92 -39.77
C ALA A 271 -9.38 -18.86 -38.77
N ALA A 272 -8.76 -17.68 -38.78
CA ALA A 272 -9.20 -16.59 -37.91
C ALA A 272 -10.58 -16.04 -38.29
N GLY A 273 -10.87 -15.94 -39.59
CA GLY A 273 -12.11 -15.37 -40.11
C GLY A 273 -13.35 -16.24 -39.89
N GLU A 274 -13.17 -17.55 -39.70
CA GLU A 274 -14.24 -18.51 -39.43
C GLU A 274 -14.59 -18.63 -37.94
N CYS A 275 -13.72 -18.17 -37.04
CA CYS A 275 -13.98 -18.17 -35.61
C CYS A 275 -14.96 -17.06 -35.21
N PRO A 276 -16.13 -17.35 -34.60
CA PRO A 276 -17.18 -16.35 -34.34
C PRO A 276 -16.78 -15.19 -33.42
N ARG A 277 -15.88 -15.42 -32.44
CA ARG A 277 -15.42 -14.38 -31.50
C ARG A 277 -14.34 -13.47 -32.09
N VAL A 278 -13.81 -13.78 -33.27
CA VAL A 278 -12.82 -12.93 -33.93
C VAL A 278 -13.53 -11.78 -34.64
N LEU A 279 -13.12 -10.56 -34.32
CA LEU A 279 -13.65 -9.36 -34.96
C LEU A 279 -13.27 -9.30 -36.44
N LYS A 280 -14.24 -8.92 -37.27
CA LYS A 280 -14.03 -8.62 -38.69
C LYS A 280 -13.39 -7.25 -38.91
N THR A 281 -13.55 -6.34 -37.94
CA THR A 281 -13.00 -4.98 -37.96
C THR A 281 -12.58 -4.63 -36.53
N PRO A 282 -11.27 -4.46 -36.25
CA PRO A 282 -10.15 -4.56 -37.19
C PRO A 282 -9.93 -6.00 -37.70
N PRO A 283 -9.57 -6.21 -38.97
CA PRO A 283 -9.37 -7.55 -39.50
C PRO A 283 -8.12 -8.22 -38.90
N PRO A 284 -8.05 -9.56 -38.89
CA PRO A 284 -6.86 -10.29 -38.53
C PRO A 284 -5.65 -9.88 -39.38
N ARG A 285 -4.44 -10.10 -38.85
CA ARG A 285 -3.16 -9.85 -39.51
C ARG A 285 -2.25 -11.04 -39.32
N VAL A 286 -1.67 -11.52 -40.40
CA VAL A 286 -0.64 -12.56 -40.41
C VAL A 286 0.68 -11.89 -40.73
N ASN A 287 1.69 -12.14 -39.91
CA ASN A 287 3.04 -11.63 -40.14
C ASN A 287 4.03 -12.80 -40.10
N LEU A 288 4.90 -12.90 -41.11
CA LEU A 288 6.10 -13.72 -41.02
C LEU A 288 7.06 -13.01 -40.07
N MET A 289 7.42 -13.68 -38.97
CA MET A 289 8.25 -13.13 -37.91
C MET A 289 9.73 -13.44 -38.11
N GLY A 290 10.04 -14.57 -38.74
CA GLY A 290 11.40 -14.95 -39.05
C GLY A 290 11.54 -16.40 -39.51
N PHE A 291 12.79 -16.82 -39.59
CA PHE A 291 13.23 -18.16 -39.95
C PHE A 291 13.86 -18.79 -38.69
N GLY A 292 13.12 -19.66 -38.02
CA GLY A 292 13.52 -20.32 -36.77
C GLY A 292 14.34 -21.58 -37.02
N ASP A 293 14.77 -22.25 -35.94
CA ASP A 293 15.70 -23.40 -36.00
C ASP A 293 15.17 -24.59 -36.82
N SER A 294 13.85 -24.76 -36.89
CA SER A 294 13.21 -25.87 -37.62
C SER A 294 11.91 -25.48 -38.33
N SER A 295 11.52 -24.21 -38.28
CA SER A 295 10.28 -23.69 -38.86
C SER A 295 10.44 -22.29 -39.45
N VAL A 296 9.55 -21.95 -40.39
CA VAL A 296 9.24 -20.57 -40.72
C VAL A 296 8.15 -20.10 -39.77
N ASP A 297 8.42 -19.02 -39.04
CA ASP A 297 7.57 -18.60 -37.93
C ASP A 297 6.61 -17.49 -38.35
N PHE A 298 5.32 -17.71 -38.12
CA PHE A 298 4.24 -16.76 -38.32
C PHE A 298 3.62 -16.33 -36.99
N ASP A 299 3.14 -15.09 -36.92
CA ASP A 299 2.32 -14.58 -35.82
C ASP A 299 0.97 -14.15 -36.39
N LEU A 300 -0.05 -14.96 -36.13
CA LEU A 300 -1.44 -14.62 -36.44
C LEU A 300 -2.00 -13.76 -35.30
N ARG A 301 -2.42 -12.55 -35.65
CA ARG A 301 -2.96 -11.56 -34.71
C ARG A 301 -4.41 -11.27 -35.06
N PHE A 302 -5.27 -11.35 -34.07
CA PHE A 302 -6.70 -11.09 -34.25
C PHE A 302 -7.25 -10.34 -33.04
N TRP A 303 -8.41 -9.71 -33.22
CA TRP A 303 -9.06 -8.92 -32.18
C TRP A 303 -10.32 -9.62 -31.68
N ILE A 304 -10.64 -9.46 -30.40
CA ILE A 304 -11.87 -9.91 -29.74
C ILE A 304 -12.46 -8.73 -28.96
N ASP A 305 -13.77 -8.69 -28.71
CA ASP A 305 -14.45 -7.62 -27.94
C ASP A 305 -14.93 -8.06 -26.54
N ASP A 306 -14.67 -9.32 -26.17
CA ASP A 306 -15.11 -9.98 -24.93
C ASP A 306 -13.95 -10.59 -24.12
N PRO A 307 -12.93 -9.80 -23.70
CA PRO A 307 -11.76 -10.31 -22.98
C PRO A 307 -12.09 -11.03 -21.67
N GLU A 308 -13.24 -10.72 -21.06
CA GLU A 308 -13.74 -11.37 -19.84
C GLU A 308 -14.03 -12.87 -20.04
N GLU A 309 -14.43 -13.30 -21.25
CA GLU A 309 -14.78 -14.69 -21.57
C GLU A 309 -13.56 -15.59 -21.80
N GLY A 310 -12.35 -15.04 -21.81
CA GLY A 310 -11.15 -15.83 -22.07
C GLY A 310 -10.38 -15.42 -23.30
N LEU A 311 -9.05 -15.40 -23.20
CA LEU A 311 -8.15 -15.33 -24.35
C LEU A 311 -7.67 -16.71 -24.79
N ALA A 312 -7.60 -17.67 -23.86
CA ALA A 312 -7.03 -19.00 -24.13
C ALA A 312 -7.99 -19.89 -24.94
N ASN A 313 -9.29 -19.82 -24.66
CA ASN A 313 -10.33 -20.56 -25.39
C ASN A 313 -10.38 -20.15 -26.86
N ILE A 314 -10.51 -18.86 -27.16
CA ILE A 314 -10.55 -18.40 -28.56
C ILE A 314 -9.24 -18.72 -29.30
N ARG A 315 -8.09 -18.61 -28.63
CA ARG A 315 -6.81 -19.01 -29.21
C ARG A 315 -6.77 -20.51 -29.50
N SER A 316 -7.36 -21.35 -28.65
CA SER A 316 -7.51 -22.77 -28.88
C SER A 316 -8.41 -23.06 -30.09
N ASP A 317 -9.54 -22.37 -30.20
CA ASP A 317 -10.47 -22.54 -31.32
C ASP A 317 -9.79 -22.19 -32.65
N VAL A 318 -9.03 -21.08 -32.68
CA VAL A 318 -8.23 -20.67 -33.82
C VAL A 318 -7.15 -21.72 -34.15
N TYR A 319 -6.41 -22.23 -33.14
CA TYR A 319 -5.40 -23.26 -33.37
C TYR A 319 -5.98 -24.58 -33.90
N MET A 320 -7.13 -25.01 -33.38
CA MET A 320 -7.82 -26.19 -33.91
C MET A 320 -8.21 -25.98 -35.36
N ARG A 321 -8.69 -24.79 -35.71
CA ARG A 321 -9.05 -24.51 -37.10
C ARG A 321 -7.84 -24.45 -38.04
N ILE A 322 -6.73 -23.88 -37.56
CA ILE A 322 -5.45 -23.90 -38.28
C ILE A 322 -5.00 -25.35 -38.52
N TRP A 323 -5.07 -26.19 -37.50
CA TRP A 323 -4.70 -27.60 -37.58
C TRP A 323 -5.51 -28.34 -38.66
N GLU A 324 -6.83 -28.16 -38.68
CA GLU A 324 -7.71 -28.76 -39.69
C GLU A 324 -7.37 -28.28 -41.10
N LEU A 325 -7.19 -26.97 -41.30
CA LEU A 325 -6.88 -26.40 -42.61
C LEU A 325 -5.51 -26.82 -43.10
N PHE A 326 -4.51 -26.91 -42.22
CA PHE A 326 -3.18 -27.38 -42.60
C PHE A 326 -3.20 -28.85 -43.02
N GLN A 327 -3.93 -29.71 -42.29
CA GLN A 327 -4.11 -31.11 -42.68
C GLN A 327 -4.83 -31.27 -44.02
N GLN A 328 -5.84 -30.44 -44.30
CA GLN A 328 -6.59 -30.49 -45.57
C GLN A 328 -5.78 -30.02 -46.79
N ASN A 329 -4.69 -29.29 -46.56
CA ASN A 329 -3.87 -28.68 -47.62
C ASN A 329 -2.42 -29.19 -47.59
N ASP A 330 -2.16 -30.31 -46.91
CA ASP A 330 -0.84 -30.96 -46.81
C ASP A 330 0.28 -30.01 -46.31
N ILE A 331 -0.05 -29.10 -45.39
CA ILE A 331 0.94 -28.21 -44.76
C ILE A 331 1.52 -28.88 -43.53
N GLU A 332 2.82 -29.12 -43.58
CA GLU A 332 3.57 -29.76 -42.50
C GLU A 332 3.86 -28.76 -41.36
N ILE A 333 3.52 -29.16 -40.13
CA ILE A 333 4.04 -28.55 -38.90
C ILE A 333 5.27 -29.38 -38.49
N PRO A 334 6.48 -28.80 -38.55
CA PRO A 334 7.72 -29.55 -38.45
C PRO A 334 8.01 -29.97 -37.01
N PHE A 335 8.54 -31.18 -36.84
CA PHE A 335 9.28 -31.54 -35.63
C PHE A 335 10.63 -30.82 -35.61
N PRO A 336 11.33 -30.77 -34.46
CA PRO A 336 12.71 -30.31 -34.41
C PRO A 336 13.59 -31.08 -35.40
N GLN A 337 14.19 -30.36 -36.34
CA GLN A 337 15.05 -30.91 -37.40
C GLN A 337 16.51 -30.94 -36.93
N ARG A 338 17.27 -31.94 -37.36
CA ARG A 338 18.70 -32.07 -37.07
C ARG A 338 19.43 -32.64 -38.27
N ASP A 339 20.42 -31.91 -38.75
CA ASP A 339 21.37 -32.43 -39.73
C ASP A 339 22.46 -33.26 -39.03
N LEU A 340 22.52 -34.54 -39.36
CA LEU A 340 23.56 -35.45 -38.87
C LEU A 340 24.61 -35.68 -39.96
N ASN A 341 25.81 -35.15 -39.75
CA ASN A 341 26.96 -35.45 -40.60
C ASN A 341 27.75 -36.64 -40.01
N LEU A 342 27.48 -37.84 -40.51
CA LEU A 342 28.17 -39.07 -40.09
C LEU A 342 29.53 -39.17 -40.80
N ARG A 343 30.63 -39.03 -40.05
CA ARG A 343 32.00 -39.18 -40.57
C ARG A 343 32.72 -40.35 -39.91
N GLY A 344 33.37 -41.19 -40.72
CA GLY A 344 34.24 -42.27 -40.24
C GLY A 344 33.49 -43.35 -39.43
N ASN A 345 32.31 -43.77 -39.90
CA ASN A 345 31.57 -44.86 -39.27
C ASN A 345 31.82 -46.18 -40.04
N PRO A 346 32.60 -47.13 -39.48
CA PRO A 346 32.96 -48.38 -40.16
C PRO A 346 31.76 -49.25 -40.53
N GLN A 347 30.62 -49.11 -39.84
CA GLN A 347 29.40 -49.85 -40.13
C GLN A 347 28.67 -49.28 -41.35
N ILE A 348 28.68 -47.95 -41.51
CA ILE A 348 28.16 -47.27 -42.70
C ILE A 348 29.06 -47.58 -43.90
N ASP A 349 30.38 -47.55 -43.73
CA ASP A 349 31.34 -47.85 -44.81
C ASP A 349 31.14 -49.28 -45.34
N ARG A 350 30.97 -50.27 -44.44
CA ARG A 350 30.65 -51.66 -44.82
C ARG A 350 29.29 -51.80 -45.50
N LEU A 351 28.29 -51.03 -45.08
CA LEU A 351 26.97 -51.02 -45.72
C LEU A 351 27.04 -50.46 -47.15
N ILE A 352 27.80 -49.38 -47.35
CA ILE A 352 28.04 -48.78 -48.67
C ILE A 352 28.75 -49.79 -49.58
N GLU A 353 29.79 -50.46 -49.08
CA GLU A 353 30.52 -51.50 -49.82
C GLU A 353 29.60 -52.67 -50.24
N ALA A 354 28.77 -53.17 -49.32
CA ALA A 354 27.80 -54.23 -49.59
C ALA A 354 26.72 -53.84 -50.62
N LEU A 355 26.24 -52.59 -50.59
CA LEU A 355 25.28 -52.08 -51.59
C LEU A 355 25.93 -51.85 -52.95
N SER A 356 27.18 -51.38 -52.98
CA SER A 356 27.96 -51.20 -54.22
C SER A 356 28.43 -52.51 -54.85
N GLY A 357 28.44 -53.60 -54.07
CA GLY A 357 28.95 -54.92 -54.46
C GLY A 357 27.94 -55.89 -55.08
N SER A 358 26.67 -55.50 -55.33
CA SER A 358 25.73 -56.38 -56.07
C SER A 358 26.06 -56.39 -57.56
N PRO A 359 26.57 -57.50 -58.14
CA PRO A 359 26.96 -57.54 -59.54
C PRO A 359 25.74 -57.78 -60.43
N GLU A 360 25.46 -56.79 -61.28
CA GLU A 360 24.94 -56.98 -62.63
C GLU A 360 25.97 -57.81 -63.44
N ASN A 361 26.09 -59.13 -63.20
CA ASN A 361 26.85 -59.99 -64.11
C ASN A 361 26.54 -61.49 -63.96
N SER A 362 25.41 -61.94 -64.50
CA SER A 362 25.21 -63.35 -64.90
C SER A 362 24.81 -63.43 -66.38
N GLY A 363 25.50 -62.66 -67.23
CA GLY A 363 25.09 -62.47 -68.61
C GLY A 363 26.23 -62.32 -69.59
N LYS A 364 27.25 -63.19 -69.58
CA LYS A 364 28.07 -63.46 -70.77
C LYS A 364 28.47 -64.94 -70.87
N SER A 365 27.80 -65.61 -71.79
CA SER A 365 28.38 -66.26 -72.98
C SER A 365 29.78 -66.89 -72.83
N ASN A 366 29.81 -68.22 -72.93
CA ASN A 366 30.83 -69.08 -73.53
C ASN A 366 30.18 -70.48 -73.57
N SER A 367 30.13 -71.29 -74.62
CA SER A 367 30.62 -71.35 -76.00
C SER A 367 29.69 -72.32 -76.73
#